data_AF-A0A4U2Q1J4-F1
#
_entry.id   AF-A0A4U2Q1J4-F1
#
_cell.length_a   1.000
_cell.length_b   1.000
_cell.length_c   1.000
_cell.angle_alpha   90.00
_cell.angle_beta   90.00
_cell.angle_gamma   90.00
#
_symmetry.space_group_name_H-M   'P 1'
#
loop_
_entity.id
_entity.type
_entity.pdbx_description
1 polymer ?
#
loop_
_entity_poly.entity_id
_entity_poly.type
_entity_poly.pdbx_seq_one_letter_code
_entity_poly.pdbx_strand_id
1 'polypeptide(L)'
;ALQKKGYIKEAKAELEGYADLSWFKGLDLEGEADVEQFRLWAKANSYTLDLLLGNRDILPEYIAFLENHPEEVSSGLITILEAANKYNFDVDSIIDKYSERIKRLQESEDVKQMTYYYCYMYQLAIYHYRRGRILKGQKDTLNYLSLSKQRNWFKPPV
;
A
#
# COMPACT_ATOMS: atom_id res chain seq x y z
N ALA A 1 5.30 11.06 -5.12
CA ALA A 1 5.55 10.91 -6.58
C ALA A 1 6.92 10.29 -6.91
N LEU A 2 7.95 10.50 -6.07
CA LEU A 2 9.30 9.97 -6.26
C LEU A 2 9.44 8.46 -5.99
N GLN A 3 8.75 7.93 -4.97
CA GLN A 3 8.66 6.48 -4.71
C GLN A 3 8.23 5.69 -5.95
N LYS A 4 7.16 6.13 -6.63
CA LYS A 4 6.66 5.49 -7.85
C LYS A 4 7.62 5.58 -9.05
N LYS A 5 8.65 6.43 -8.97
CA LYS A 5 9.73 6.56 -9.96
C LYS A 5 11.00 5.81 -9.56
N GLY A 6 11.00 5.08 -8.44
CA GLY A 6 12.17 4.33 -7.94
C GLY A 6 13.18 5.17 -7.14
N TYR A 7 12.94 6.47 -6.97
CA TYR A 7 13.78 7.39 -6.20
C TYR A 7 13.43 7.33 -4.70
N ILE A 8 13.68 6.16 -4.11
CA ILE A 8 13.26 5.85 -2.73
C ILE A 8 14.11 6.62 -1.71
N LYS A 9 15.38 6.92 -2.02
CA LYS A 9 16.26 7.69 -1.13
C LYS A 9 15.85 9.17 -1.09
N GLU A 10 15.50 9.73 -2.23
CA GLU A 10 15.02 11.10 -2.37
C GLU A 10 13.64 11.27 -1.70
N ALA A 11 12.77 10.26 -1.83
CA ALA A 11 11.50 10.24 -1.10
C ALA A 11 11.68 10.25 0.43
N LYS A 12 12.77 9.67 0.95
CA LYS A 12 13.10 9.71 2.38
C LYS A 12 13.52 11.12 2.84
N ALA A 13 14.26 11.85 2.02
CA ALA A 13 14.62 13.24 2.32
C ALA A 13 13.38 14.17 2.33
N GLU A 14 12.42 13.96 1.41
CA GLU A 14 11.14 14.68 1.45
C GLU A 14 10.35 14.36 2.73
N LEU A 15 10.35 13.09 3.16
CA LEU A 15 9.69 12.64 4.38
C LEU A 15 10.23 13.35 5.63
N GLU A 16 11.54 13.47 5.76
CA GLU A 16 12.18 14.17 6.88
C GLU A 16 11.72 15.65 6.97
N GLY A 17 11.43 16.29 5.84
CA GLY A 17 11.01 17.69 5.78
C GLY A 17 9.64 18.00 6.38
N TYR A 18 8.72 17.03 6.43
CA TYR A 18 7.39 17.21 7.06
C TYR A 18 7.13 16.26 8.24
N ALA A 19 8.08 15.37 8.56
CA ALA A 19 8.01 14.52 9.75
C ALA A 19 8.14 15.32 11.05
N ASP A 20 8.87 16.43 11.02
CA ASP A 20 9.02 17.34 12.16
C ASP A 20 8.70 18.80 11.74
N LEU A 21 7.48 19.22 12.07
CA LEU A 21 7.01 20.59 11.89
C LEU A 21 7.03 21.40 13.20
N SER A 22 7.75 20.94 14.23
CA SER A 22 7.84 21.63 15.54
C SER A 22 8.48 23.02 15.45
N TRP A 23 9.15 23.32 14.35
CA TRP A 23 9.74 24.63 14.07
C TRP A 23 8.69 25.70 13.72
N PHE A 24 7.47 25.30 13.33
CA PHE A 24 6.39 26.23 13.02
C PHE A 24 5.77 26.77 14.32
N LYS A 25 5.91 28.09 14.57
CA LYS A 25 5.48 28.73 15.81
C LYS A 25 4.27 29.63 15.57
N GLY A 26 3.45 29.81 16.61
CA GLY A 26 2.29 30.70 16.57
C GLY A 26 1.07 30.07 15.91
N LEU A 27 0.98 28.73 15.90
CA LEU A 27 -0.19 28.00 15.43
C LEU A 27 -1.36 28.21 16.38
N ASP A 28 -2.54 28.29 15.80
CA ASP A 28 -3.79 28.12 16.53
C ASP A 28 -4.15 26.62 16.62
N LEU A 29 -5.32 26.32 17.17
CA LEU A 29 -5.78 24.94 17.33
C LEU A 29 -5.92 24.19 16.00
N GLU A 30 -6.26 24.89 14.92
CA GLU A 30 -6.38 24.31 13.58
C GLU A 30 -4.99 23.98 13.02
N GLY A 31 -4.05 24.92 13.14
CA GLY A 31 -2.67 24.70 12.75
C GLY A 31 -1.96 23.57 13.51
N GLU A 32 -2.22 23.42 14.81
CA GLU A 32 -1.70 22.28 15.59
C GLU A 32 -2.31 20.95 15.13
N ALA A 33 -3.59 20.93 14.75
CA ALA A 33 -4.25 19.74 14.21
C ALA A 33 -3.65 19.34 12.84
N ASP A 34 -3.39 20.31 11.97
CA ASP A 34 -2.73 20.08 10.68
C ASP A 34 -1.32 19.50 10.87
N VAL A 35 -0.53 20.04 11.81
CA VAL A 35 0.81 19.52 12.13
C VAL A 35 0.74 18.06 12.56
N GLU A 36 -0.22 17.70 13.41
CA GLU A 36 -0.38 16.32 13.85
C GLU A 36 -0.80 15.40 12.70
N GLN A 37 -1.63 15.89 11.78
CA GLN A 37 -1.99 15.15 10.56
C GLN A 37 -0.78 14.92 9.65
N PHE A 38 0.09 15.92 9.46
CA PHE A 38 1.33 15.75 8.69
C PHE A 38 2.27 14.74 9.34
N ARG A 39 2.39 14.74 10.68
CA ARG A 39 3.16 13.72 11.42
C ARG A 39 2.61 12.32 11.19
N LEU A 40 1.28 12.17 11.19
CA LEU A 40 0.65 10.88 10.90
C LEU A 40 0.96 10.39 9.49
N TRP A 41 0.85 11.27 8.49
CA TRP A 41 1.21 10.94 7.11
C TRP A 41 2.70 10.62 6.95
N ALA A 42 3.57 11.33 7.67
CA ALA A 42 5.00 11.03 7.68
C ALA A 42 5.26 9.63 8.24
N LYS A 43 4.56 9.25 9.31
CA LYS A 43 4.66 7.90 9.87
C LYS A 43 4.15 6.82 8.91
N ALA A 44 3.02 7.03 8.22
CA ALA A 44 2.52 6.09 7.22
C ALA A 44 3.51 5.90 6.05
N ASN A 45 4.09 7.00 5.59
CA ASN A 45 5.04 7.01 4.48
C ASN A 45 6.39 6.40 4.88
N SER A 46 6.83 6.53 6.14
CA SER A 46 8.10 5.94 6.59
C SER A 46 8.04 4.41 6.56
N TYR A 47 6.94 3.82 7.05
CA TYR A 47 6.72 2.37 6.95
C TYR A 47 6.76 1.89 5.50
N THR A 48 6.10 2.64 4.60
CA THR A 48 6.07 2.33 3.16
C THR A 48 7.49 2.34 2.56
N LEU A 49 8.29 3.36 2.86
CA LEU A 49 9.65 3.48 2.34
C LEU A 49 10.57 2.39 2.91
N ASP A 50 10.53 2.16 4.22
CA ASP A 50 11.36 1.15 4.87
C ASP A 50 11.09 -0.24 4.31
N LEU A 51 9.81 -0.59 4.09
CA LEU A 51 9.44 -1.88 3.51
C LEU A 51 9.93 -2.02 2.07
N LEU A 52 9.82 -0.96 1.26
CA LEU A 52 10.28 -0.95 -0.14
C LEU A 52 11.81 -0.95 -0.26
N LEU A 53 12.52 -0.50 0.78
CA LEU A 53 13.97 -0.65 0.95
C LEU A 53 14.38 -2.04 1.45
N GLY A 54 13.42 -2.90 1.77
CA GLY A 54 13.66 -4.29 2.18
C GLY A 54 13.84 -4.49 3.67
N ASN A 55 13.59 -3.45 4.47
CA ASN A 55 13.49 -3.62 5.91
C ASN A 55 12.18 -4.33 6.24
N ARG A 56 12.23 -5.65 6.41
CA ARG A 56 11.06 -6.47 6.73
C ARG A 56 10.65 -6.34 8.20
N ASP A 57 11.59 -5.98 9.07
CA ASP A 57 11.41 -6.02 10.53
C ASP A 57 10.34 -5.04 11.00
N ILE A 58 10.00 -4.03 10.18
CA ILE A 58 8.93 -3.06 10.46
C ILE A 58 7.51 -3.60 10.24
N LEU A 59 7.35 -4.81 9.69
CA LEU A 59 6.03 -5.36 9.34
C LEU A 59 5.07 -5.43 10.53
N PRO A 60 5.47 -5.89 11.73
CA PRO A 60 4.58 -5.92 12.89
C PRO A 60 4.05 -4.53 13.24
N GLU A 61 4.93 -3.52 13.30
CA GLU A 61 4.58 -2.13 13.61
C GLU A 61 3.71 -1.53 12.51
N TYR A 62 4.00 -1.83 11.25
CA TYR A 62 3.21 -1.33 10.13
C TYR A 62 1.81 -1.95 10.13
N ILE A 63 1.67 -3.25 10.41
CA ILE A 63 0.36 -3.90 10.54
C ILE A 63 -0.43 -3.28 11.69
N ALA A 64 0.20 -3.07 12.85
CA ALA A 64 -0.46 -2.42 13.99
C ALA A 64 -0.88 -0.98 13.65
N PHE A 65 -0.09 -0.25 12.87
CA PHE A 65 -0.48 1.05 12.34
C PHE A 65 -1.73 0.93 11.43
N LEU A 66 -1.73 0.02 10.46
CA LEU A 66 -2.86 -0.18 9.55
C LEU A 66 -4.16 -0.59 10.28
N GLU A 67 -4.07 -1.30 11.40
CA GLU A 67 -5.24 -1.62 12.24
C GLU A 67 -5.89 -0.37 12.86
N ASN A 68 -5.09 0.63 13.20
CA ASN A 68 -5.56 1.89 13.78
C ASN A 68 -5.93 2.95 12.73
N HIS A 69 -5.56 2.72 11.46
CA HIS A 69 -5.75 3.66 10.34
C HIS A 69 -6.40 2.96 9.12
N PRO A 70 -7.73 2.68 9.17
CA PRO A 70 -8.45 1.95 8.12
C PRO A 70 -8.35 2.54 6.71
N GLU A 71 -8.13 3.85 6.62
CA GLU A 71 -7.93 4.62 5.40
C GLU A 71 -6.63 4.26 4.66
N GLU A 72 -5.60 3.82 5.39
CA GLU A 72 -4.28 3.43 4.86
C GLU A 72 -4.19 1.93 4.52
N VAL A 73 -5.18 1.12 4.93
CA VAL A 73 -5.13 -0.34 4.74
C VAL A 73 -4.96 -0.72 3.28
N SER A 74 -5.72 -0.10 2.37
CA SER A 74 -5.70 -0.47 0.95
C SER A 74 -4.35 -0.18 0.28
N SER A 75 -3.77 1.00 0.54
CA SER A 75 -2.43 1.39 0.07
C SER A 75 -1.34 0.52 0.71
N GLY A 76 -1.46 0.27 2.01
CA GLY A 76 -0.48 -0.54 2.75
C GLY A 76 -0.42 -1.98 2.28
N LEU A 77 -1.56 -2.62 2.02
CA LEU A 77 -1.61 -4.00 1.53
C LEU A 77 -0.92 -4.18 0.17
N ILE A 78 -1.07 -3.20 -0.74
CA ILE A 78 -0.37 -3.21 -2.03
C ILE A 78 1.14 -3.11 -1.81
N THR A 79 1.58 -2.20 -0.94
CA THR A 79 3.00 -2.01 -0.60
C THR A 79 3.60 -3.27 0.01
N ILE A 80 2.88 -3.93 0.92
CA ILE A 80 3.31 -5.18 1.55
C ILE A 80 3.51 -6.28 0.50
N LEU A 81 2.56 -6.48 -0.41
CA LEU A 81 2.70 -7.46 -1.48
C LEU A 81 3.82 -7.10 -2.46
N GLU A 82 3.97 -5.83 -2.82
CA GLU A 82 5.04 -5.36 -3.71
C GLU A 82 6.43 -5.65 -3.11
N ALA A 83 6.62 -5.32 -1.83
CA ALA A 83 7.85 -5.62 -1.13
C ALA A 83 8.06 -7.14 -0.95
N ALA A 84 7.02 -7.89 -0.62
CA ALA A 84 7.06 -9.35 -0.51
C ALA A 84 7.47 -10.00 -1.83
N ASN A 85 6.95 -9.47 -2.95
CA ASN A 85 7.35 -9.87 -4.29
C ASN A 85 8.82 -9.57 -4.52
N LYS A 86 9.26 -8.32 -4.28
CA LYS A 86 10.62 -7.85 -4.54
C LYS A 86 11.69 -8.61 -3.75
N TYR A 87 11.45 -8.84 -2.45
CA TYR A 87 12.41 -9.44 -1.52
C TYR A 87 12.10 -10.89 -1.16
N ASN A 88 11.10 -11.49 -1.80
CA ASN A 88 10.73 -12.90 -1.67
C ASN A 88 10.39 -13.37 -0.23
N PHE A 89 9.75 -12.52 0.57
CA PHE A 89 9.33 -12.89 1.93
C PHE A 89 7.84 -13.22 2.02
N ASP A 90 7.47 -14.04 3.03
CA ASP A 90 6.12 -14.55 3.20
C ASP A 90 5.21 -13.56 3.92
N VAL A 91 4.00 -13.38 3.37
CA VAL A 91 2.91 -12.54 3.89
C VAL A 91 1.57 -13.25 3.83
N ASP A 92 1.54 -14.60 3.80
CA ASP A 92 0.29 -15.35 3.66
C ASP A 92 -0.70 -15.05 4.79
N SER A 93 -0.21 -14.95 6.02
CA SER A 93 -1.02 -14.59 7.18
C SER A 93 -1.67 -13.20 7.06
N ILE A 94 -1.00 -12.26 6.41
CA ILE A 94 -1.51 -10.90 6.16
C ILE A 94 -2.60 -10.96 5.08
N ILE A 95 -2.36 -11.70 3.99
CA ILE A 95 -3.35 -11.91 2.91
C ILE A 95 -4.65 -12.49 3.50
N ASP A 96 -4.53 -13.51 4.35
CA ASP A 96 -5.68 -14.17 4.96
C ASP A 96 -6.43 -13.23 5.92
N LYS A 97 -5.69 -12.49 6.77
CA LYS A 97 -6.22 -11.51 7.73
C LYS A 97 -7.09 -10.44 7.05
N TYR A 98 -6.66 -9.94 5.88
CA TYR A 98 -7.35 -8.83 5.20
C TYR A 98 -8.27 -9.28 4.06
N SER A 99 -8.52 -10.58 3.91
CA SER A 99 -9.35 -11.14 2.82
C SER A 99 -10.73 -10.50 2.69
N GLU A 100 -11.44 -10.25 3.81
CA GLU A 100 -12.75 -9.58 3.81
C GLU A 100 -12.67 -8.11 3.39
N ARG A 101 -11.57 -7.41 3.70
CA ARG A 101 -11.36 -6.03 3.25
C ARG A 101 -11.24 -5.98 1.73
N ILE A 102 -10.53 -6.93 1.13
CA ILE A 102 -10.33 -7.03 -0.32
C ILE A 102 -11.65 -7.33 -1.04
N LYS A 103 -12.49 -8.23 -0.49
CA LYS A 103 -13.84 -8.48 -1.04
C LYS A 103 -14.67 -7.20 -1.10
N ARG A 104 -14.64 -6.39 -0.03
CA ARG A 104 -15.34 -5.09 -0.02
C ARG A 104 -14.83 -4.11 -1.08
N LEU A 105 -13.53 -4.16 -1.41
CA LEU A 105 -12.99 -3.32 -2.50
C LEU A 105 -13.52 -3.76 -3.87
N GLN A 106 -13.65 -5.07 -4.09
CA GLN A 106 -14.19 -5.63 -5.33
C GLN A 106 -15.63 -5.19 -5.59
N GLU A 107 -16.44 -5.11 -4.53
CA GLU A 107 -17.86 -4.75 -4.59
C GLU A 107 -18.10 -3.23 -4.66
N SER A 108 -17.03 -2.43 -4.49
CA SER A 108 -17.15 -0.98 -4.46
C SER A 108 -17.41 -0.39 -5.85
N GLU A 109 -18.30 0.60 -5.92
CA GLU A 109 -18.50 1.45 -7.10
C GLU A 109 -17.55 2.65 -7.13
N ASP A 110 -16.82 2.91 -6.03
CA ASP A 110 -15.87 4.02 -5.95
C ASP A 110 -14.60 3.72 -6.76
N VAL A 111 -14.25 4.63 -7.67
CA VAL A 111 -13.12 4.49 -8.60
C VAL A 111 -11.80 4.31 -7.86
N LYS A 112 -11.61 4.99 -6.73
CA LYS A 112 -10.39 4.88 -5.92
C LYS A 112 -10.30 3.51 -5.25
N GLN A 113 -11.37 3.02 -4.61
CA GLN A 113 -11.41 1.68 -4.00
C GLN A 113 -11.19 0.58 -5.06
N MET A 114 -11.82 0.70 -6.22
CA MET A 114 -11.60 -0.22 -7.34
C MET A 114 -10.15 -0.21 -7.82
N THR A 115 -9.54 0.97 -7.94
CA THR A 115 -8.13 1.08 -8.34
C THR A 115 -7.22 0.34 -7.35
N TYR A 116 -7.46 0.45 -6.05
CA TYR A 116 -6.72 -0.33 -5.06
C TYR A 116 -6.92 -1.83 -5.24
N TYR A 117 -8.15 -2.28 -5.50
CA TYR A 117 -8.42 -3.69 -5.77
C TYR A 117 -7.63 -4.21 -6.97
N TYR A 118 -7.59 -3.48 -8.08
CA TYR A 118 -6.81 -3.86 -9.27
C TYR A 118 -5.31 -3.97 -8.96
N CYS A 119 -4.74 -2.96 -8.30
CA CYS A 119 -3.33 -2.97 -7.92
C CYS A 119 -3.01 -4.13 -6.97
N TYR A 120 -3.90 -4.43 -6.02
CA TYR A 120 -3.76 -5.55 -5.10
C TYR A 120 -3.78 -6.89 -5.84
N MET A 121 -4.77 -7.13 -6.70
CA MET A 121 -4.88 -8.39 -7.46
C MET A 121 -3.69 -8.62 -8.38
N TYR A 122 -3.17 -7.57 -9.01
CA TYR A 122 -1.94 -7.66 -9.80
C TYR A 122 -0.74 -8.12 -8.96
N GLN A 123 -0.49 -7.49 -7.82
CA GLN A 123 0.61 -7.88 -6.93
C GLN A 123 0.41 -9.29 -6.33
N LEU A 124 -0.83 -9.66 -6.01
CA LEU A 124 -1.18 -10.97 -5.47
C LEU A 124 -0.92 -12.09 -6.50
N ALA A 125 -1.25 -11.87 -7.77
CA ALA A 125 -0.97 -12.83 -8.83
C ALA A 125 0.54 -13.08 -8.96
N ILE A 126 1.35 -12.01 -8.98
CA ILE A 126 2.82 -12.12 -9.01
C ILE A 126 3.32 -12.90 -7.79
N TYR A 127 2.79 -12.61 -6.61
CA TYR A 127 3.16 -13.27 -5.36
C TYR A 127 2.91 -14.77 -5.42
N HIS A 128 1.75 -15.19 -5.90
CA HIS A 128 1.44 -16.61 -6.05
C HIS A 128 2.30 -17.30 -7.11
N TYR A 129 2.60 -16.64 -8.24
CA TYR A 129 3.52 -17.20 -9.24
C TYR A 129 4.95 -17.35 -8.70
N ARG A 130 5.49 -16.35 -8.01
CA ARG A 130 6.84 -16.39 -7.43
C ARG A 130 6.99 -17.52 -6.40
N ARG A 131 5.89 -17.93 -5.76
CA ARG A 131 5.85 -19.06 -4.81
C ARG A 131 5.47 -20.40 -5.42
N GLY A 132 5.46 -20.52 -6.76
CA GLY A 132 5.13 -21.76 -7.46
C GLY A 132 3.66 -22.18 -7.37
N ARG A 133 2.76 -21.29 -6.90
CA ARG A 133 1.32 -21.58 -6.75
C ARG A 133 0.58 -21.27 -8.06
N ILE A 134 0.94 -21.99 -9.12
CA ILE A 134 0.53 -21.70 -10.50
C ILE A 134 -1.00 -21.60 -10.65
N LEU A 135 -1.76 -22.55 -10.10
CA LEU A 135 -3.23 -22.53 -10.21
C LEU A 135 -3.86 -21.32 -9.50
N LYS A 136 -3.29 -20.90 -8.37
CA LYS A 136 -3.76 -19.72 -7.64
C LYS A 136 -3.43 -18.45 -8.43
N GLY A 137 -2.20 -18.32 -8.90
CA GLY A 137 -1.78 -17.22 -9.78
C GLY A 137 -2.64 -17.11 -11.05
N GLN A 138 -2.98 -18.24 -11.69
CA GLN A 138 -3.89 -18.26 -12.84
C GLN A 138 -5.29 -17.74 -12.50
N LYS A 139 -5.87 -18.21 -11.39
CA LYS A 139 -7.17 -17.72 -10.91
C LYS A 139 -7.13 -16.22 -10.64
N ASP A 140 -6.09 -15.72 -9.96
CA ASP A 140 -5.95 -14.31 -9.65
C ASP A 140 -5.76 -13.45 -10.91
N THR A 141 -5.00 -13.96 -11.89
CA THR A 141 -4.86 -13.32 -13.21
C THR A 141 -6.19 -13.23 -13.95
N LEU A 142 -6.98 -14.31 -13.95
CA LEU A 142 -8.30 -14.33 -14.59
C LEU A 142 -9.29 -13.39 -13.88
N ASN A 143 -9.25 -13.32 -12.55
CA ASN A 143 -10.02 -12.35 -11.79
C ASN A 143 -9.66 -10.93 -12.23
N TYR A 144 -8.36 -10.59 -12.24
CA TYR A 144 -7.87 -9.28 -12.69
C TYR A 144 -8.33 -8.93 -14.14
N LEU A 145 -8.17 -9.86 -15.08
CA LEU A 145 -8.51 -9.63 -16.50
C LEU A 145 -10.02 -9.56 -16.77
N SER A 146 -10.83 -10.36 -16.07
CA SER A 146 -12.29 -10.33 -16.24
C SER A 146 -12.87 -8.98 -15.80
N LEU A 147 -12.32 -8.40 -14.73
CA LEU A 147 -12.67 -7.08 -14.24
C LEU A 147 -12.22 -5.97 -15.20
N SER A 148 -10.99 -6.04 -15.72
CA SER A 148 -10.49 -5.03 -16.66
C SER A 148 -11.31 -4.99 -17.96
N LYS A 149 -11.86 -6.14 -18.40
CA LYS A 149 -12.70 -6.24 -19.60
C LYS A 149 -14.11 -5.68 -19.40
N GLN A 150 -14.67 -5.75 -18.18
CA GLN A 150 -16.00 -5.20 -17.89
C GLN A 150 -16.02 -3.68 -17.84
N ARG A 151 -14.86 -3.00 -17.70
CA ARG A 151 -14.81 -1.56 -17.39
C ARG A 151 -13.71 -0.85 -18.20
N ASN A 152 -14.11 -0.23 -19.31
CA ASN A 152 -13.30 0.41 -20.38
C ASN A 152 -12.30 1.52 -19.96
N TRP A 153 -12.14 1.88 -18.68
CA TRP A 153 -11.34 3.03 -18.24
C TRP A 153 -9.93 2.71 -17.70
N PHE A 154 -9.58 1.43 -17.52
CA PHE A 154 -8.30 1.04 -16.91
C PHE A 154 -7.25 0.64 -17.96
N LYS A 155 -6.10 1.32 -17.96
CA LYS A 155 -4.88 0.86 -18.65
C LYS A 155 -3.89 0.34 -17.60
N PRO A 156 -3.35 -0.88 -17.74
CA PRO A 156 -2.35 -1.39 -16.81
C PRO A 156 -1.12 -0.46 -16.78
N PRO A 157 -0.48 -0.25 -15.61
CA PRO A 157 0.83 0.38 -15.58
C PRO A 157 1.81 -0.53 -16.34
N VAL A 158 2.47 0.04 -17.34
CA VAL A 158 3.57 -0.57 -18.10
C VAL A 158 4.84 -0.52 -17.27
#